data_AF-A0A926AFS4-F1
#
_entry.id   AF-A0A926AFS4-F1
#
_cell.length_a   1.000
_cell.length_b   1.000
_cell.length_c   1.000
_cell.angle_alpha   90.00
_cell.angle_beta   90.00
_cell.angle_gamma   90.00
#
_symmetry.space_group_name_H-M   'P 1'
#
loop_
_entity.id
_entity.type
_entity.pdbx_description
1 polymer ?
#
loop_
_entity_poly.entity_id
_entity_poly.type
_entity_poly.pdbx_seq_one_letter_code
_entity_poly.pdbx_strand_id
1 'polypeptide(L)'
;MQTVVHVTHEAIQKIGGIGAVLHGLLTSRKYLDAVPRNILVGPFWPGDETGEKRLGPQGEVLYSSLDAINRTPISGRFREIEQEYDVGIVYG
;
A
#
# COMPACT_ATOMS: atom_id res chain seq x y z
N MET A 1 -8.51 6.86 -17.66
CA MET A 1 -8.77 6.22 -16.35
C MET A 1 -8.20 7.12 -15.28
N GLN A 2 -9.01 7.59 -14.32
CA GLN A 2 -8.51 8.45 -13.25
C GLN A 2 -7.80 7.61 -12.19
N THR A 3 -6.59 8.05 -11.82
CA THR A 3 -5.78 7.45 -10.75
C THR A 3 -5.67 8.47 -9.62
N VAL A 4 -5.98 8.04 -8.39
CA VAL A 4 -5.78 8.86 -7.19
C VAL A 4 -4.81 8.13 -6.26
N VAL A 5 -3.85 8.88 -5.74
CA VAL A 5 -2.89 8.42 -4.75
C VAL A 5 -3.26 9.05 -3.41
N HIS A 6 -3.62 8.24 -2.43
CA HIS A 6 -3.92 8.67 -1.07
C HIS A 6 -2.67 8.49 -0.21
N VAL A 7 -2.02 9.60 0.13
CA VAL A 7 -0.78 9.60 0.92
C VAL A 7 -1.10 9.99 2.35
N THR A 8 -1.00 9.06 3.30
CA THR A 8 -1.27 9.33 4.72
C THR A 8 -0.66 8.27 5.63
N HIS A 9 -0.37 8.64 6.88
CA HIS A 9 0.07 7.70 7.91
C HIS A 9 -1.00 6.66 8.29
N GLU A 10 -2.26 6.93 7.95
CA GLU A 10 -3.40 6.04 8.18
C GLU A 10 -3.75 5.13 6.97
N ALA A 11 -2.88 5.06 5.95
CA ALA A 11 -3.17 4.36 4.70
C ALA A 11 -3.29 2.83 4.89
N ILE A 12 -2.50 2.28 5.80
CA ILE A 12 -2.46 0.85 6.11
C ILE A 12 -3.34 0.53 7.33
N GLN A 13 -3.37 1.43 8.31
CA GLN A 13 -4.10 1.25 9.57
C GLN A 13 -4.96 2.47 9.89
N LYS A 14 -6.23 2.23 10.17
CA LYS A 14 -7.15 3.26 10.68
C LYS A 14 -6.85 3.52 12.17
N ILE A 15 -6.39 4.72 12.47
CA ILE A 15 -6.04 5.19 13.82
C ILE A 15 -7.07 6.23 14.30
N GLY A 16 -7.59 7.05 13.39
CA GLY A 16 -8.47 8.17 13.65
C GLY A 16 -9.32 8.55 12.44
N GLY A 17 -9.51 9.87 12.26
CA GLY A 17 -10.47 10.42 11.32
C GLY A 17 -10.12 10.19 9.85
N ILE A 18 -8.84 10.24 9.46
CA ILE A 18 -8.45 10.13 8.06
C ILE A 18 -8.64 8.69 7.59
N GLY A 19 -8.31 7.69 8.43
CA GLY A 19 -8.61 6.30 8.13
C GLY A 19 -10.12 6.03 8.00
N ALA A 20 -10.97 6.74 8.75
CA ALA A 20 -12.42 6.68 8.56
C ALA A 20 -12.87 7.27 7.21
N VAL A 21 -12.28 8.38 6.78
CA VAL A 21 -12.56 8.99 5.46
C VAL A 21 -12.15 8.06 4.34
N LEU A 22 -10.92 7.50 4.38
CA LEU A 22 -10.45 6.54 3.37
C LEU A 22 -11.35 5.31 3.29
N HIS A 23 -11.73 4.75 4.43
CA HIS A 23 -12.66 3.63 4.47
C HIS A 23 -13.99 3.99 3.79
N GLY A 24 -14.54 5.18 4.03
CA GLY A 24 -15.77 5.64 3.38
C GLY A 24 -15.63 5.84 1.87
N LEU A 25 -14.50 6.39 1.39
CA LEU A 25 -14.25 6.54 -0.05
C LEU A 25 -14.12 5.19 -0.74
N LEU A 26 -13.30 4.29 -0.20
CA LEU A 26 -12.97 3.01 -0.82
C LEU A 26 -14.06 1.95 -0.68
N THR A 27 -15.12 2.23 0.07
CA THR A 27 -16.34 1.41 0.13
C THR A 27 -17.53 2.08 -0.57
N SER A 28 -17.39 3.32 -1.05
CA SER A 28 -18.42 4.04 -1.77
C SER A 28 -18.44 3.67 -3.25
N ARG A 29 -19.55 3.07 -3.70
CA ARG A 29 -19.73 2.69 -5.11
C ARG A 29 -19.56 3.89 -6.05
N LYS A 30 -20.21 5.02 -5.73
CA LYS A 30 -20.15 6.25 -6.54
C LYS A 30 -18.73 6.78 -6.67
N TYR A 31 -17.92 6.66 -5.62
CA TYR A 31 -16.52 7.06 -5.67
C TYR A 31 -15.70 6.10 -6.54
N LEU A 32 -15.84 4.79 -6.35
CA LEU A 32 -15.11 3.78 -7.12
C LEU A 32 -15.45 3.78 -8.62
N ASP A 33 -16.69 4.14 -8.97
CA ASP A 33 -17.10 4.31 -10.38
C ASP A 33 -16.40 5.53 -11.03
N ALA A 34 -16.15 6.61 -10.28
CA ALA A 34 -15.45 7.80 -10.77
C ALA A 34 -13.92 7.66 -10.71
N VAL A 35 -13.40 6.99 -9.69
CA VAL A 35 -11.97 6.77 -9.43
C VAL A 35 -11.69 5.28 -9.38
N PRO A 36 -11.54 4.63 -10.55
CA PRO A 36 -11.39 3.18 -10.64
C PRO A 36 -10.01 2.68 -10.18
N ARG A 37 -8.99 3.55 -10.11
CA ARG A 37 -7.66 3.20 -9.63
C ARG A 37 -7.27 4.06 -8.43
N ASN A 38 -7.17 3.42 -7.27
CA ASN A 38 -6.74 4.04 -6.02
C ASN A 38 -5.44 3.40 -5.56
N ILE A 39 -4.44 4.21 -5.20
CA ILE A 39 -3.16 3.76 -4.65
C ILE A 39 -3.07 4.32 -3.24
N LEU A 40 -2.81 3.46 -2.26
CA LEU A 40 -2.59 3.86 -0.87
C LEU A 40 -1.10 3.88 -0.59
N VAL A 41 -0.60 4.99 -0.06
CA VAL A 41 0.82 5.16 0.28
C VAL A 41 0.89 5.65 1.71
N GLY A 42 1.64 4.94 2.54
CA GLY A 42 1.85 5.29 3.92
C GLY A 42 3.14 4.69 4.47
N PRO A 43 3.54 5.12 5.67
CA PRO A 43 4.64 4.50 6.39
C PRO A 43 4.30 3.04 6.68
N PHE A 44 5.32 2.21 6.65
CA PHE A 44 5.21 0.84 7.12
C PHE A 44 5.20 0.83 8.65
N TRP A 45 4.18 0.18 9.23
CA TRP A 45 4.06 -0.02 10.67
C TRP A 45 4.53 -1.43 11.02
N PRO A 46 5.62 -1.59 11.79
CA PRO A 46 6.08 -2.91 12.20
C PRO A 46 5.02 -3.62 13.04
N GLY A 47 4.71 -4.86 12.66
CA GLY A 47 3.88 -5.78 13.44
C GLY A 47 4.46 -7.19 13.38
N ASP A 48 3.80 -8.13 14.03
CA ASP A 48 4.25 -9.53 14.08
C ASP A 48 4.06 -10.28 12.75
N GLU A 49 3.30 -9.71 11.82
CA GLU A 49 3.07 -10.30 10.51
C GLU A 49 4.31 -10.19 9.61
N THR A 50 4.63 -11.30 8.94
CA THR A 50 5.81 -11.46 8.08
C THR A 50 5.43 -12.02 6.71
N GLY A 51 6.33 -11.84 5.75
CA GLY A 51 6.15 -12.36 4.40
C GLY A 51 4.85 -11.89 3.75
N GLU A 52 4.07 -12.84 3.23
CA GLU A 52 2.83 -12.59 2.48
C GLU A 52 1.71 -11.95 3.32
N LYS A 53 1.83 -11.95 4.64
CA LYS A 53 0.77 -11.46 5.52
C LYS A 53 0.87 -9.96 5.81
N ARG A 54 1.95 -9.27 5.41
CA ARG A 54 2.22 -7.87 5.80
C ARG A 54 1.15 -6.85 5.42
N LEU A 55 0.30 -7.15 4.43
CA LEU A 55 -0.79 -6.26 3.99
C LEU A 55 -2.16 -6.70 4.54
N GLY A 56 -2.17 -7.56 5.57
CA GLY A 56 -3.36 -8.09 6.21
C GLY A 56 -4.00 -9.25 5.44
N PRO A 57 -5.08 -9.84 5.99
CA PRO A 57 -5.64 -11.11 5.53
C PRO A 57 -6.28 -11.07 4.13
N GLN A 58 -6.57 -9.88 3.62
CA GLN A 58 -7.15 -9.68 2.28
C GLN A 58 -6.15 -9.04 1.31
N GLY A 59 -4.94 -8.72 1.76
CA GLY A 59 -3.88 -8.17 0.93
C GLY A 59 -3.03 -9.27 0.29
N GLU A 60 -2.45 -8.97 -0.86
CA GLU A 60 -1.46 -9.81 -1.52
C GLU A 60 -0.13 -9.07 -1.50
N VAL A 61 0.96 -9.67 -1.02
CA VAL A 61 2.28 -9.04 -1.11
C VAL A 61 2.97 -9.45 -2.41
N LEU A 62 3.12 -8.48 -3.31
CA LEU A 62 3.80 -8.65 -4.60
C LEU A 62 5.28 -8.29 -4.55
N TYR A 63 5.67 -7.44 -3.60
CA TYR A 63 7.05 -7.06 -3.37
C TYR A 63 7.28 -6.73 -1.89
N SER A 64 8.38 -7.20 -1.32
CA SER A 64 8.80 -6.84 0.04
C SER A 64 10.31 -6.91 0.15
N SER A 65 10.92 -5.75 0.40
CA SER A 65 12.33 -5.63 0.77
C SER A 65 12.67 -6.42 2.04
N LEU A 66 11.76 -6.40 3.03
CA LEU A 66 11.94 -7.03 4.34
C LEU A 66 11.93 -8.56 4.28
N ASP A 67 11.23 -9.16 3.32
CA ASP A 67 11.04 -10.61 3.21
C ASP A 67 11.60 -11.20 1.92
N ALA A 68 12.37 -10.40 1.17
CA ALA A 68 12.95 -10.77 -0.14
C ALA A 68 11.91 -11.26 -1.18
N ILE A 69 10.68 -10.73 -1.14
CA ILE A 69 9.60 -11.07 -2.09
C ILE A 69 9.72 -10.20 -3.33
N ASN A 70 9.72 -10.82 -4.52
CA ASN A 70 9.87 -10.16 -5.82
C ASN A 70 8.96 -10.80 -6.89
N ARG A 71 7.63 -10.62 -6.77
CA ARG A 71 6.62 -11.27 -7.62
C ARG A 71 5.99 -10.35 -8.66
N THR A 72 6.50 -9.13 -8.78
CA THR A 72 5.98 -8.13 -9.72
C THR A 72 7.01 -7.72 -10.77
N PRO A 73 6.62 -7.48 -12.04
CA PRO A 73 7.53 -7.01 -13.09
C PRO A 73 8.22 -5.68 -12.76
N ILE A 74 7.64 -4.87 -11.86
CA ILE A 74 8.20 -3.57 -11.45
C ILE A 74 9.20 -3.67 -10.29
N SER A 75 9.57 -4.88 -9.83
CA SER A 75 10.50 -5.08 -8.71
C SER A 75 11.83 -4.35 -8.90
N GLY A 76 12.33 -4.26 -10.14
CA GLY A 76 13.54 -3.49 -10.45
C GLY A 76 13.41 -1.99 -10.14
N ARG A 77 12.24 -1.39 -10.39
CA ARG A 77 11.96 0.02 -10.07
C ARG A 77 11.87 0.27 -8.58
N PHE A 78 11.32 -0.68 -7.82
CA PHE A 78 11.34 -0.56 -6.36
C PHE A 78 12.76 -0.62 -5.83
N ARG A 79 13.60 -1.52 -6.34
CA ARG A 79 15.01 -1.61 -5.95
C ARG A 79 15.79 -0.33 -6.24
N GLU A 80 15.54 0.33 -7.38
CA GLU A 80 16.12 1.64 -7.70
C GLU A 80 15.76 2.67 -6.60
N ILE A 81 14.49 2.74 -6.18
CA ILE A 81 14.03 3.64 -5.11
C ILE A 81 14.68 3.31 -3.76
N GLU A 82 14.75 2.02 -3.40
CA GLU A 82 15.39 1.60 -2.14
C GLU A 82 16.86 2.02 -2.08
N GLN A 83 17.59 1.85 -3.19
CA GLN A 83 19.01 2.21 -3.26
C GLN A 83 19.23 3.72 -3.27
N GLU A 84 18.38 4.48 -3.95
CA GLU A 84 18.51 5.94 -4.05
C GLU A 84 18.14 6.65 -2.74
N TYR A 85 17.13 6.14 -2.03
CA TYR A 85 16.55 6.81 -0.86
C TYR A 85 16.81 6.10 0.47
N ASP A 86 17.48 4.95 0.48
CA ASP A 86 17.75 4.13 1.68
C ASP A 86 16.46 3.80 2.47
N VAL A 87 15.47 3.29 1.75
CA VAL A 87 14.15 2.93 2.30
C VAL A 87 13.82 1.46 2.06
N GLY A 88 12.91 0.91 2.87
CA GLY A 88 12.27 -0.38 2.61
C GLY A 88 10.87 -0.20 2.01
N ILE A 89 10.51 -1.04 1.05
CA ILE A 89 9.19 -1.04 0.40
C ILE A 89 8.49 -2.38 0.64
N VAL A 90 7.19 -2.30 0.94
CA VAL A 90 6.22 -3.38 0.85
C VAL A 90 5.12 -2.94 -0.10
N TYR A 91 4.79 -3.76 -1.10
CA TYR A 91 3.83 -3.43 -2.15
C TYR A 91 2.96 -4.64 -2.51
N GLY A 92 1.70 -4.36 -2.84
CA GLY A 92 0.65 -5.34 -3.06
C GLY A 92 -0.64 -4.74 -3.56
#